data_AF-A0A3N5PFP7-F1
#
_entry.id   AF-A0A3N5PFP7-F1
#
_cell.length_a   1.000
_cell.length_b   1.000
_cell.length_c   1.000
_cell.angle_alpha   90.00
_cell.angle_beta   90.00
_cell.angle_gamma   90.00
#
_symmetry.space_group_name_H-M   'P 1'
#
loop_
_entity.id
_entity.type
_entity.pdbx_description
1 polymer ?
#
loop_
_entity_poly.entity_id
_entity_poly.type
_entity_poly.pdbx_seq_one_letter_code
_entity_poly.pdbx_strand_id
1 'polypeptide(L)'
;MLACAAVATAADAPARRFDCRPQIALAPSGAEGRLLILPGVGNTRFHLAGFVAAAERQLPRFDVEVRTWGTPFLTIHNLRAHERNIATAARIAAEIADWRHAHPDAPFYLVGYSGGGGMATLVTAA
;
A
#
# COMPACT_ATOMS: atom_id res chain seq x y z
N MET A 1 0.04 -2.76 -46.67
CA MET A 1 1.45 -2.80 -46.24
C MET A 1 2.04 -1.42 -46.40
N LEU A 2 2.37 -0.75 -45.29
CA LEU A 2 3.61 0.03 -45.12
C LEU A 2 3.65 0.48 -43.65
N ALA A 3 4.66 0.03 -42.93
CA ALA A 3 4.98 0.52 -41.60
C ALA A 3 5.80 1.82 -41.73
N CYS A 4 5.43 2.85 -40.98
CA CYS A 4 6.31 3.99 -40.74
C CYS A 4 6.80 3.92 -39.30
N ALA A 5 8.05 3.47 -39.14
CA ALA A 5 8.84 3.76 -37.94
C ALA A 5 9.20 5.26 -37.95
N ALA A 6 8.97 5.94 -36.82
CA ALA A 6 9.48 7.28 -36.61
C ALA A 6 10.52 7.25 -35.48
N VAL A 7 11.76 7.52 -35.87
CA VAL A 7 12.87 7.81 -34.97
C VAL A 7 12.66 9.22 -34.43
N ALA A 8 12.48 9.38 -33.12
CA ALA A 8 12.38 10.68 -32.48
C ALA A 8 13.79 11.21 -32.21
N THR A 9 14.26 12.17 -33.02
CA THR A 9 15.39 13.03 -32.66
C THR A 9 14.88 14.24 -31.89
N ALA A 10 15.44 14.44 -30.70
CA ALA A 10 15.09 15.50 -29.77
C ALA A 10 15.44 16.89 -30.34
N ALA A 11 14.42 17.71 -30.59
CA ALA A 11 14.45 19.16 -30.47
C ALA A 11 12.99 19.66 -30.51
N ASP A 12 12.62 20.53 -29.57
CA ASP A 12 11.37 21.29 -29.51
C ASP A 12 10.06 20.57 -29.15
N ALA A 13 10.04 19.91 -27.99
CA ALA A 13 8.79 19.72 -27.24
C ALA A 13 8.72 20.75 -26.10
N PRO A 14 7.65 21.56 -25.96
CA PRO A 14 7.48 22.38 -24.77
C PRO A 14 7.43 21.45 -23.56
N ALA A 15 8.23 21.76 -22.53
CA ALA A 15 8.33 20.98 -21.32
C ALA A 15 6.94 20.62 -20.80
N ARG A 16 6.53 19.35 -20.98
CA ARG A 16 5.36 18.82 -20.31
C ARG A 16 5.69 18.89 -18.82
N ARG A 17 5.17 19.90 -18.14
CA ARG A 17 5.12 19.89 -16.68
C ARG A 17 4.32 18.64 -16.33
N PHE A 18 5.00 17.63 -15.81
CA PHE A 18 4.35 16.54 -15.12
C PHE A 18 3.63 17.18 -13.94
N ASP A 19 2.33 17.34 -14.05
CA ASP A 19 1.50 17.73 -12.92
C ASP A 19 1.46 16.53 -11.97
N CYS A 20 2.46 16.45 -11.08
CA CYS A 20 2.55 15.41 -10.05
C CYS A 20 1.57 15.65 -8.89
N ARG A 21 0.60 16.56 -9.04
CA ARG A 21 -0.47 16.73 -8.07
C ARG A 21 -1.40 15.52 -8.18
N PRO A 22 -1.70 14.82 -7.07
CA PRO A 22 -2.67 13.74 -7.13
C PRO A 22 -4.04 14.35 -7.43
N GLN A 23 -4.53 14.17 -8.66
CA GLN A 23 -5.96 14.33 -8.94
C GLN A 23 -6.67 13.03 -8.61
N ILE A 24 -7.05 12.89 -7.34
CA ILE A 24 -8.01 11.86 -6.93
C ILE A 24 -9.35 12.55 -6.76
N ALA A 25 -10.10 12.69 -7.85
CA ALA A 25 -11.52 12.98 -7.77
C ALA A 25 -12.28 11.64 -7.75
N LEU A 26 -12.24 10.95 -6.60
CA LEU A 26 -13.21 9.89 -6.31
C LEU A 26 -14.43 10.58 -5.71
N ALA A 27 -15.58 10.46 -6.37
CA ALA A 27 -16.86 10.79 -5.76
C ALA A 27 -16.94 10.07 -4.40
N PRO A 28 -17.37 10.74 -3.31
CA PRO A 28 -17.44 10.08 -2.02
C PRO A 28 -18.47 8.96 -2.11
N SER A 29 -18.00 7.72 -2.22
CA SER A 29 -18.84 6.55 -1.94
C SER A 29 -19.38 6.71 -0.52
N GLY A 30 -20.66 6.43 -0.28
CA GLY A 30 -21.23 6.43 1.06
C GLY A 30 -20.54 5.44 2.02
N ALA A 31 -19.70 4.53 1.51
CA ALA A 31 -18.96 3.52 2.28
C ALA A 31 -17.74 4.10 3.03
N GLU A 32 -17.53 3.62 4.25
CA GLU A 32 -16.30 3.83 5.03
C GLU A 32 -15.18 2.94 4.47
N GLY A 33 -14.03 3.53 4.16
CA GLY A 33 -12.88 2.82 3.60
C GLY A 33 -11.98 2.21 4.68
N ARG A 34 -10.97 1.45 4.26
CA ARG A 34 -9.93 0.94 5.18
C ARG A 34 -8.53 1.12 4.62
N LEU A 35 -7.62 1.56 5.46
CA LEU A 35 -6.20 1.70 5.18
C LEU A 35 -5.43 0.80 6.16
N LEU A 36 -4.88 -0.30 5.64
CA LEU A 36 -4.00 -1.20 6.39
C LEU A 36 -2.54 -0.85 6.09
N ILE A 37 -1.78 -0.53 7.14
CA ILE A 37 -0.38 -0.16 7.07
C ILE A 37 0.46 -1.28 7.68
N LEU A 38 1.32 -1.90 6.88
CA LEU A 38 2.34 -2.85 7.30
C LEU A 38 3.66 -2.09 7.52
N PRO A 39 4.09 -1.87 8.77
CA PRO A 39 5.25 -1.06 9.07
C PRO A 39 6.55 -1.82 8.76
N GLY A 40 7.69 -1.13 8.86
CA GLY A 40 9.00 -1.80 8.83
C GLY A 40 9.16 -2.76 10.01
N VAL A 41 10.13 -3.67 9.92
CA VAL A 41 10.38 -4.64 10.98
C VAL A 41 10.75 -3.92 12.28
N GLY A 42 10.02 -4.23 13.36
CA GLY A 42 10.21 -3.58 14.67
C GLY A 42 9.58 -2.19 14.79
N ASN A 43 9.04 -1.64 13.70
CA ASN A 43 8.27 -0.40 13.76
C ASN A 43 6.84 -0.68 14.23
N THR A 44 6.24 0.36 14.79
CA THR A 44 4.87 0.36 15.35
C THR A 44 4.19 1.66 14.93
N ARG A 45 2.92 1.84 15.32
CA ARG A 45 2.19 3.09 15.12
C ARG A 45 2.96 4.32 15.62
N PHE A 46 3.67 4.20 16.76
CA PHE A 46 4.50 5.27 17.31
C PHE A 46 5.55 5.77 16.30
N HIS A 47 6.26 4.83 15.67
CA HIS A 47 7.30 5.14 14.69
C HIS A 47 6.74 5.78 13.41
N LEU A 48 5.46 5.54 13.10
CA LEU A 48 4.78 6.08 11.92
C LEU A 48 3.79 7.20 12.28
N ALA A 49 3.86 7.78 13.47
CA ALA A 49 2.84 8.69 14.00
C ALA A 49 2.53 9.87 13.05
N GLY A 50 3.56 10.46 12.44
CA GLY A 50 3.38 11.55 11.47
C GLY A 50 2.63 11.13 10.21
N PHE A 51 2.93 9.94 9.67
CA PHE A 51 2.22 9.39 8.51
C PHE A 51 0.77 9.04 8.86
N VAL A 52 0.56 8.39 10.00
CA VAL A 52 -0.77 8.00 10.47
C VAL A 52 -1.65 9.22 10.70
N ALA A 53 -1.15 10.25 11.40
CA ALA A 53 -1.88 11.48 11.61
C ALA A 53 -2.21 12.21 10.30
N ALA A 54 -1.30 12.16 9.32
CA ALA A 54 -1.56 12.70 7.99
C ALA A 54 -2.63 11.90 7.23
N ALA A 55 -2.61 10.57 7.33
CA ALA A 55 -3.60 9.70 6.71
C ALA A 55 -4.99 9.89 7.32
N GLU A 56 -5.11 9.93 8.65
CA GLU A 56 -6.38 10.18 9.35
C GLU A 56 -6.98 11.54 8.99
N ARG A 57 -6.13 12.57 8.83
CA ARG A 57 -6.58 13.90 8.41
C ARG A 57 -7.01 13.96 6.95
N GLN A 58 -6.32 13.24 6.06
CA GLN A 58 -6.58 13.28 4.61
C GLN A 58 -7.63 12.27 4.15
N LEU A 59 -7.85 11.21 4.93
CA LEU A 59 -8.81 10.13 4.68
C LEU A 59 -9.77 10.02 5.88
N PRO A 60 -10.58 11.06 6.16
CA PRO A 60 -11.41 11.12 7.38
C PRO A 60 -12.52 10.06 7.45
N ARG A 61 -12.71 9.28 6.37
CA ARG A 61 -13.69 8.20 6.26
C ARG A 61 -13.05 6.83 6.15
N PHE A 62 -11.75 6.73 6.46
CA PHE A 62 -11.01 5.48 6.46
C PHE A 62 -10.72 5.04 7.89
N ASP A 63 -10.94 3.76 8.16
CA ASP A 63 -10.34 3.09 9.30
C ASP A 63 -8.83 2.90 9.04
N VAL A 64 -7.99 3.58 9.81
CA VAL A 64 -6.52 3.58 9.64
C VAL A 64 -5.88 2.66 10.67
N GLU A 65 -5.40 1.51 10.20
CA GLU A 65 -4.76 0.51 11.04
C GLU A 65 -3.27 0.37 10.73
N VAL A 66 -2.44 0.32 11.79
CA VAL A 66 -1.04 -0.11 11.68
C VAL A 66 -0.90 -1.49 12.29
N ARG A 67 -0.55 -2.48 11.46
CA ARG A 67 -0.44 -3.88 11.89
C ARG A 67 0.99 -4.38 11.84
N THR A 68 1.56 -4.64 13.01
CA THR A 68 2.89 -5.23 13.12
C THR A 68 2.88 -6.68 12.65
N TRP A 69 4.00 -7.11 12.08
CA TRP A 69 4.17 -8.46 11.55
C TRP A 69 5.59 -8.92 11.87
N GLY A 70 5.72 -10.18 12.30
CA GLY A 70 6.97 -10.75 12.82
C GLY A 70 7.09 -10.71 14.34
N THR A 71 8.22 -11.23 14.83
CA THR A 71 8.48 -11.42 16.25
C THR A 71 9.19 -10.19 16.85
N PRO A 72 8.75 -9.64 17.99
CA PRO A 72 9.42 -8.51 18.64
C PRO A 72 10.92 -8.76 18.87
N PHE A 73 11.73 -7.70 18.76
CA PHE A 73 13.19 -7.68 19.00
C PHE A 73 14.05 -8.58 18.09
N LEU A 74 13.46 -9.27 17.11
CA LEU A 74 14.16 -10.20 16.22
C LEU A 74 14.26 -9.67 14.78
N THR A 75 14.74 -8.44 14.61
CA THR A 75 14.66 -7.71 13.32
C THR A 75 15.27 -8.47 12.14
N ILE A 76 16.51 -8.95 12.26
CA ILE A 76 17.19 -9.68 11.18
C ILE A 76 16.55 -11.05 10.94
N HIS A 77 16.12 -11.75 11.99
CA HIS A 77 15.43 -13.02 11.85
C HIS A 77 14.10 -12.84 11.13
N ASN A 78 13.38 -11.75 11.39
CA ASN A 78 12.11 -11.50 10.74
C ASN A 78 12.23 -11.29 9.23
N LEU A 79 13.30 -10.63 8.78
CA LEU A 79 13.56 -10.44 7.36
C LEU A 79 13.88 -11.76 6.64
N ARG A 80 14.53 -12.71 7.34
CA ARG A 80 14.96 -14.00 6.77
C ARG A 80 13.94 -15.13 6.92
N ALA A 81 12.92 -14.97 7.77
CA ALA A 81 11.93 -16.01 8.06
C ALA A 81 10.89 -16.12 6.93
N HIS A 82 11.33 -16.50 5.73
CA HIS A 82 10.53 -16.47 4.51
C HIS A 82 9.23 -17.28 4.64
N GLU A 83 9.31 -18.55 5.06
CA GLU A 83 8.13 -19.43 5.21
C GLU A 83 7.09 -18.85 6.17
N ARG A 84 7.54 -18.32 7.31
CA ARG A 84 6.67 -17.67 8.28
C ARG A 84 6.07 -16.38 7.73
N ASN A 85 6.83 -15.62 6.94
CA ASN A 85 6.35 -14.41 6.29
C ASN A 85 5.29 -14.75 5.23
N ILE A 86 5.45 -15.84 4.46
CA ILE A 86 4.43 -16.37 3.55
C ILE A 86 3.16 -16.76 4.34
N ALA A 87 3.28 -17.54 5.41
CA ALA A 87 2.12 -17.94 6.21
C ALA A 87 1.40 -16.73 6.85
N THR A 88 2.16 -15.74 7.31
CA THR A 88 1.62 -14.48 7.84
C THR A 88 0.91 -13.69 6.74
N ALA A 89 1.49 -13.61 5.55
CA ALA A 89 0.91 -12.92 4.42
C ALA A 89 -0.39 -13.57 3.96
N ALA A 90 -0.43 -14.90 3.85
CA ALA A 90 -1.63 -15.65 3.49
C ALA A 90 -2.78 -15.41 4.50
N ARG A 91 -2.47 -15.36 5.80
CA ARG A 91 -3.47 -15.03 6.82
C ARG A 91 -4.00 -13.60 6.67
N ILE A 92 -3.12 -12.62 6.44
CA ILE A 92 -3.54 -11.23 6.21
C ILE A 92 -4.37 -11.12 4.93
N ALA A 93 -4.00 -11.83 3.86
CA ALA A 93 -4.74 -11.86 2.59
C ALA A 93 -6.16 -12.43 2.78
N ALA A 94 -6.30 -13.52 3.55
CA ALA A 94 -7.61 -14.07 3.91
C ALA A 94 -8.46 -13.06 4.70
N GLU A 95 -7.89 -12.39 5.71
CA GLU A 95 -8.58 -11.34 6.47
C GLU A 95 -9.04 -10.17 5.58
N ILE A 96 -8.23 -9.79 4.58
CA ILE A 96 -8.59 -8.75 3.60
C ILE A 96 -9.72 -9.25 2.69
N ALA A 97 -9.66 -10.50 2.22
CA ALA A 97 -10.69 -11.08 1.37
C ALA A 97 -12.04 -11.13 2.11
N ASP A 98 -12.05 -11.58 3.37
CA ASP A 98 -13.24 -11.58 4.23
C ASP A 98 -13.80 -10.16 4.40
N TRP A 99 -12.92 -9.19 4.68
CA TRP A 99 -13.35 -7.79 4.81
C TRP A 99 -13.93 -7.24 3.52
N ARG A 100 -13.31 -7.52 2.36
CA ARG A 100 -13.79 -7.10 1.05
C ARG A 100 -15.12 -7.75 0.68
N HIS A 101 -15.35 -9.00 1.08
CA HIS A 101 -16.62 -9.67 0.88
C HIS A 101 -17.74 -9.00 1.68
N ALA A 102 -17.45 -8.60 2.92
CA ALA A 102 -18.39 -7.86 3.77
C ALA A 102 -18.60 -6.39 3.33
N HIS A 103 -17.65 -5.81 2.59
CA HIS A 103 -17.67 -4.40 2.16
C HIS A 103 -17.33 -4.27 0.65
N PRO A 104 -18.19 -4.77 -0.25
CA PRO A 104 -17.86 -4.89 -1.68
C PRO A 104 -17.52 -3.54 -2.33
N ASP A 105 -18.25 -2.49 -1.97
CA ASP A 105 -18.12 -1.14 -2.55
C ASP A 105 -17.16 -0.22 -1.78
N ALA A 106 -16.61 -0.68 -0.66
CA ALA A 106 -15.72 0.13 0.17
C ALA A 106 -14.29 0.14 -0.41
N PRO A 107 -13.62 1.31 -0.47
CA PRO A 107 -12.23 1.36 -0.89
C PRO A 107 -11.31 0.74 0.18
N PHE A 108 -10.31 -0.02 -0.29
CA PHE A 108 -9.29 -0.63 0.57
C PHE A 108 -7.90 -0.26 0.06
N TYR A 109 -7.05 0.23 0.96
CA TYR A 109 -5.65 0.53 0.69
C TYR A 109 -4.73 -0.32 1.56
N LEU A 110 -3.74 -0.95 0.91
CA LEU A 110 -2.65 -1.66 1.57
C LEU A 110 -1.35 -0.86 1.36
N VAL A 111 -0.73 -0.43 2.44
CA VAL A 111 0.53 0.33 2.40
C VAL A 111 1.60 -0.45 3.16
N GLY A 112 2.74 -0.70 2.51
CA GLY A 112 3.89 -1.33 3.15
C GLY A 112 5.09 -0.38 3.22
N TYR A 113 5.73 -0.28 4.39
CA TYR A 113 6.95 0.50 4.58
C TYR A 113 8.15 -0.41 4.89
N SER A 114 9.29 -0.20 4.20
CA SER A 114 10.51 -0.98 4.38
C SER A 114 10.24 -2.50 4.28
N GLY A 115 10.60 -3.32 5.26
CA GLY A 115 10.23 -4.74 5.28
C GLY A 115 8.72 -4.99 5.12
N GLY A 116 7.87 -4.06 5.57
CA GLY A 116 6.43 -4.14 5.41
C GLY A 116 5.97 -3.99 3.97
N GLY A 117 6.79 -3.36 3.11
CA GLY A 117 6.61 -3.39 1.65
C GLY A 117 6.81 -4.78 1.07
N GLY A 118 7.80 -5.51 1.58
CA GLY A 118 7.98 -6.93 1.26
C GLY A 118 6.76 -7.75 1.66
N MET A 119 6.25 -7.56 2.88
CA MET A 119 5.01 -8.22 3.29
C MET A 119 3.79 -7.82 2.47
N ALA A 120 3.62 -6.54 2.15
CA ALA A 120 2.50 -6.09 1.31
C ALA A 120 2.53 -6.79 -0.05
N THR A 121 3.73 -6.96 -0.62
CA THR A 121 3.92 -7.72 -1.87
C THR A 121 3.52 -9.19 -1.70
N LEU A 122 3.94 -9.84 -0.61
CA LEU A 122 3.57 -11.23 -0.32
C LEU A 122 2.06 -11.37 -0.10
N VAL A 123 1.42 -10.42 0.58
CA VAL A 123 -0.04 -10.40 0.81
C VAL A 123 -0.79 -10.29 -0.52
N THR A 124 -0.33 -9.44 -1.44
CA THR A 124 -0.98 -9.30 -2.76
C THR A 124 -0.75 -10.49 -3.69
N ALA A 125 0.22 -11.36 -3.38
CA ALA A 125 0.58 -12.53 -4.18
C ALA A 125 0.04 -13.86 -3.61
N ALA A 126 -0.56 -13.83 -2.42
CA ALA A 126 -1.14 -14.98 -1.73
C ALA A 126 -2.59 -15.22 -2.20
#